data_AF-A0A2H0IXG1-F1
#
_entry.id   AF-A0A2H0IXG1-F1
#
_cell.length_a   1.000
_cell.length_b   1.000
_cell.length_c   1.000
_cell.angle_alpha   90.00
_cell.angle_beta   90.00
_cell.angle_gamma   90.00
#
_symmetry.space_group_name_H-M   'P 1'
#
loop_
_entity.id
_entity.type
_entity.pdbx_description
1 polymer ?
#
loop_
_entity_poly.entity_id
_entity_poly.type
_entity_poly.pdbx_seq_one_letter_code
_entity_poly.pdbx_strand_id
1 'polypeptide(L)' 'MKTILASTGDFVREVGINPISSLEQSYQLAFSSRLASAKNPLEFKKNFDLILTSDELTVLKNLIKQALAER' A
#
# COMPACT_ATOMS: atom_id res chain seq x y z
N MET A 1 -7.97 3.28 4.59
CA MET A 1 -6.88 4.15 5.10
C MET A 1 -5.81 4.24 4.02
N LYS A 2 -5.13 5.38 3.84
CA LYS A 2 -4.07 5.55 2.84
C LYS A 2 -2.88 6.31 3.43
N THR A 3 -1.68 6.04 2.92
CA THR A 3 -0.46 6.78 3.29
C THR A 3 0.56 6.78 2.16
N ILE A 4 1.47 7.75 2.16
CA ILE A 4 2.63 7.76 1.28
C ILE A 4 3.71 6.85 1.88
N LEU A 5 4.05 5.79 1.14
CA LEU A 5 5.08 4.83 1.53
C LEU A 5 6.49 5.34 1.19
N ALA A 6 6.63 6.03 0.05
CA ALA A 6 7.93 6.55 -0.39
C ALA A 6 7.76 7.79 -1.27
N SER A 7 8.75 8.69 -1.20
CA SER A 7 8.91 9.84 -2.07
C SER A 7 10.38 9.97 -2.44
N THR A 8 10.72 9.70 -3.70
CA THR A 8 12.10 9.73 -4.20
C THR A 8 12.17 10.54 -5.49
N GLY A 9 12.73 11.75 -5.42
CA GLY A 9 12.68 12.70 -6.53
C GLY A 9 11.24 12.96 -6.95
N ASP A 10 10.95 12.74 -8.23
CA ASP A 10 9.60 12.90 -8.79
C ASP A 10 8.67 11.71 -8.53
N PHE A 11 9.17 10.60 -8.02
CA PHE A 11 8.40 9.38 -7.84
C PHE A 11 7.78 9.31 -6.43
N VAL A 12 6.46 9.20 -6.36
CA VAL A 12 5.71 9.06 -5.11
C VAL A 12 4.93 7.75 -5.14
N ARG A 13 5.05 6.95 -4.08
CA ARG A 13 4.29 5.70 -3.90
C ARG A 13 3.32 5.84 -2.74
N GLU A 14 2.06 5.57 -3.01
CA GLU A 14 0.97 5.48 -2.03
C GLU A 14 0.63 4.01 -1.79
N VAL A 15 0.29 3.70 -0.54
CA VAL A 15 -0.36 2.44 -0.17
C VAL A 15 -1.69 2.74 0.51
N GLY A 16 -2.72 2.01 0.11
CA GLY A 16 -4.04 2.02 0.72
C GLY A 16 -4.39 0.65 1.29
N ILE A 17 -5.06 0.64 2.44
CA ILE A 17 -5.66 -0.56 3.04
C ILE A 17 -7.15 -0.28 3.22
N ASN A 18 -7.99 -1.04 2.52
CA ASN A 18 -9.44 -0.87 2.55
C ASN A 18 -10.13 -2.20 2.88
N PRO A 19 -11.10 -2.22 3.81
CA PRO A 19 -11.91 -3.42 4.01
C PRO A 19 -12.73 -3.71 2.74
N ILE A 20 -12.95 -4.99 2.44
CA ILE A 20 -13.78 -5.44 1.33
C ILE A 20 -15.15 -5.80 1.89
N SER A 21 -16.17 -4.95 1.69
CA SER A 21 -17.48 -5.12 2.33
C SER A 21 -18.19 -6.44 2.02
N SER A 22 -17.89 -7.06 0.88
CA SER A 22 -18.50 -8.33 0.44
C SER A 22 -17.77 -9.57 0.93
N LEU A 23 -16.61 -9.43 1.59
CA LEU A 23 -15.78 -10.54 2.07
C LEU A 23 -15.48 -10.31 3.55
N GLU A 24 -15.93 -11.23 4.41
CA GLU A 24 -15.65 -11.11 5.83
C GLU A 24 -14.14 -11.07 6.09
N GLN A 25 -13.75 -10.19 7.02
CA GLN A 25 -12.38 -10.07 7.53
C GLN A 25 -11.30 -9.93 6.43
N SER A 26 -11.68 -9.38 5.27
CA SER A 26 -10.80 -9.26 4.11
C SER A 26 -10.50 -7.81 3.78
N TYR A 27 -9.26 -7.56 3.37
CA TYR A 27 -8.73 -6.23 3.12
C TYR A 27 -8.03 -6.20 1.76
N GLN A 28 -8.30 -5.15 0.99
CA GLN A 28 -7.54 -4.82 -0.21
C GLN A 28 -6.39 -3.90 0.19
N LEU A 29 -5.17 -4.36 -0.10
CA LEU A 29 -3.95 -3.55 -0.06
C LEU A 29 -3.68 -3.08 -1.48
N ALA A 30 -3.84 -1.78 -1.74
CA ALA A 30 -3.66 -1.19 -3.06
C ALA A 30 -2.39 -0.35 -3.09
N PHE A 31 -1.50 -0.65 -4.04
CA PHE A 31 -0.29 0.13 -4.27
C PHE A 31 -0.47 0.97 -5.53
N SER A 32 -0.20 2.25 -5.40
CA SER A 32 -0.27 3.20 -6.50
C SER A 32 0.93 4.11 -6.51
N SER A 33 1.23 4.68 -7.68
CA SER A 33 2.34 5.59 -7.84
C SER A 33 1.98 6.76 -8.74
N ARG A 34 2.59 7.91 -8.50
CA ARG A 34 2.54 9.06 -9.40
C ARG A 34 3.94 9.58 -9.69
N LEU A 35 4.09 10.23 -10.83
CA LEU A 35 5.25 11.03 -11.18
C LEU A 35 4.85 12.50 -11.09
N ALA A 36 5.53 13.27 -10.24
CA ALA A 36 5.30 14.71 -10.10
C ALA A 36 5.64 15.48 -11.39
N SER A 37 6.46 14.92 -12.28
CA SER A 37 6.77 15.45 -13.60
C SER A 37 5.82 14.98 -14.71
N ALA A 38 4.85 14.11 -14.41
CA ALA A 38 3.87 13.70 -15.41
C ALA A 38 2.94 14.85 -15.80
N LYS A 39 2.34 14.73 -17.00
CA LYS A 39 1.32 15.66 -17.50
C LYS A 39 0.20 15.94 -16.49
N ASN A 40 -0.14 14.95 -15.65
CA ASN A 40 -1.05 15.10 -14.53
C ASN A 40 -0.34 14.70 -13.23
N PRO A 41 0.28 15.66 -12.51
CA PRO A 41 1.17 15.35 -11.40
C PRO A 41 0.45 14.87 -10.14
N LEU A 42 -0.88 15.00 -10.08
CA LEU A 42 -1.71 14.54 -8.97
C LEU A 42 -2.34 13.16 -9.22
N GLU A 43 -2.20 12.62 -10.43
CA GLU A 43 -2.82 11.36 -10.81
C GLU A 43 -1.99 10.17 -10.32
N PHE A 44 -2.57 9.40 -9.39
CA PHE A 44 -2.02 8.12 -8.99
C PHE A 44 -2.44 7.02 -9.97
N LYS A 45 -1.45 6.31 -10.49
CA LYS A 45 -1.65 5.10 -11.29
C LYS A 45 -1.54 3.86 -10.41
N LYS A 46 -2.48 2.93 -10.57
CA LYS A 46 -2.45 1.64 -9.91
C LYS A 46 -1.21 0.85 -10.33
N ASN A 47 -0.49 0.29 -9.36
CA ASN A 47 0.60 -0.65 -9.61
C ASN A 47 0.08 -2.08 -9.50
N PHE A 48 -0.32 -2.49 -8.29
CA PHE A 48 -0.86 -3.82 -8.00
C PHE A 48 -1.72 -3.78 -6.74
N ASP A 49 -2.54 -4.80 -6.57
CA ASP A 49 -3.33 -5.01 -5.36
C ASP A 49 -3.07 -6.40 -4.78
N LEU A 50 -3.25 -6.52 -3.48
CA LEU A 50 -3.35 -7.79 -2.76
C LEU A 50 -4.67 -7.82 -1.99
N ILE A 51 -5.33 -8.97 -1.98
CA ILE A 51 -6.45 -9.23 -1.07
C ILE A 51 -5.90 -10.12 0.03
N LEU A 52 -5.94 -9.64 1.27
CA LEU A 52 -5.47 -10.35 2.43
C LEU A 52 -6.59 -10.46 3.45
N THR A 53 -6.69 -11.63 4.08
CA THR A 53 -7.47 -11.82 5.30
C THR A 53 -6.84 -11.07 6.48
N SER A 54 -7.58 -10.91 7.57
CA SER A 54 -7.09 -10.34 8.84
C SER A 54 -5.85 -11.08 9.37
N ASP A 55 -5.81 -12.41 9.21
CA ASP A 55 -4.69 -13.25 9.65
C ASP A 55 -3.46 -13.01 8.78
N GLU A 56 -3.62 -13.00 7.46
CA GLU A 56 -2.52 -12.71 6.52
C GLU A 56 -1.97 -11.29 6.70
N LEU A 57 -2.84 -10.32 6.96
CA LEU A 57 -2.44 -8.95 7.26
C LEU A 57 -1.64 -8.87 8.57
N THR A 58 -2.01 -9.68 9.57
CA THR A 58 -1.27 -9.81 10.83
C THR A 58 0.11 -10.43 10.60
N VAL A 59 0.21 -11.47 9.77
CA VAL A 59 1.48 -12.07 9.37
C VAL A 59 2.38 -11.04 8.68
N LEU A 60 1.85 -10.30 7.70
CA LEU A 60 2.60 -9.26 6.99
C LEU A 60 3.12 -8.16 7.95
N LYS A 61 2.26 -7.69 8.87
CA LYS A 61 2.65 -6.73 9.91
C LYS A 61 3.80 -7.25 10.77
N ASN A 62 3.74 -8.52 11.18
CA ASN A 62 4.78 -9.12 12.02
C ASN A 62 6.10 -9.28 11.27
N LEU A 63 6.06 -9.69 10.00
CA LEU A 63 7.24 -9.77 9.14
C LEU A 63 7.93 -8.40 9.00
N ILE A 64 7.15 -7.34 8.75
CA ILE A 64 7.68 -5.98 8.66
C ILE A 64 8.30 -5.54 9.99
N LYS A 65 7.64 -5.83 11.12
CA LYS A 65 8.18 -5.51 12.45
C LYS A 65 9.51 -6.19 12.72
N GLN A 66 9.65 -7.47 12.36
CA GLN A 66 10.90 -8.21 12.51
C GLN A 66 12.01 -7.57 11.67
N ALA A 67 11.75 -7.30 10.38
CA ALA A 67 12.72 -6.67 9.49
C ALA A 67 13.17 -5.26 9.95
N LEU A 68 12.33 -4.54 10.71
CA LEU A 68 12.69 -3.26 11.31
C LEU A 68 13.52 -3.39 12.58
N ALA A 69 13.42 -4.51 13.30
CA ALA A 69 14.18 -4.77 14.53
C ALA A 69 15.61 -5.30 14.26
N GLU A 70 15.87 -5.82 13.07
CA GLU A 70 17.19 -6.29 12.62
C GLU A 70 18.12 -5.17 12.11
N ARG A 71 17.70 -3.91 12.25
CA ARG A 71 18.49 -2.71 11.90
C ARG A 71 19.00 -2.00 13.13
#